data_AF-A0A3A0CDF2-F1
#
_entry.id   AF-A0A3A0CDF2-F1
#
_cell.length_a   1.000
_cell.length_b   1.000
_cell.length_c   1.000
_cell.angle_alpha   90.00
_cell.angle_beta   90.00
_cell.angle_gamma   90.00
#
_symmetry.space_group_name_H-M   'P 1'
#
loop_
_entity.id
_entity.type
_entity.pdbx_description
1 polymer ?
#
loop_
_entity_poly.entity_id
_entity_poly.type
_entity_poly.pdbx_seq_one_letter_code
_entity_poly.pdbx_strand_id
1 'polypeptide(L)'
;MAGGWSGLAENRRVDSIMRKPCNKPLAARSHPCPNPDIGLTFGEGALEISSAALSVVDPGSFEPRARKGEGADMVIQACRWTHPIRGIRAVAALPFWGCLIAAGCVGPRPGTPHERHGEEIVACGRFFHTGAPVVLWLDPCGYDAYRVECRFTPDRALPADAVHADSPARYGSFRRHMPPDDTAAVRENGWELEMLRKHVDLFVLHYDACGTSRRCFKVLHDVRGLSVHFLLDVDGTIYQTLDLKERAWHAGPANDRSIGIEIANMGAYEDRAKLDAWYSRNAQGRVFFEPPLTDGRTGIRTPEFVAYPAQNEAVRGRIHNRDLWQYDLTDAQYDSLTKLVAALTRVLPRIRPDAPRRPTGEIRADALTPDELARFSGIVGHYHITESKVDPGPAFDWARVLPGSR
;
A
#
# COMPACT_ATOMS: atom_id res chain seq x y z
N MET A 1 53.83 -29.89 4.56
CA MET A 1 54.13 -29.89 3.11
C MET A 1 52.95 -29.21 2.43
N ALA A 2 52.88 -27.89 2.28
CA ALA A 2 53.71 -26.95 1.51
C ALA A 2 53.63 -27.20 -0.01
N GLY A 3 53.00 -26.23 -0.69
CA GLY A 3 52.90 -25.99 -2.14
C GLY A 3 51.76 -24.98 -2.33
N GLY A 4 51.97 -23.67 -2.45
CA GLY A 4 52.80 -22.96 -3.44
C GLY A 4 52.01 -22.93 -4.75
N TRP A 5 51.50 -21.82 -5.27
CA TRP A 5 52.29 -20.74 -5.89
C TRP A 5 51.47 -19.42 -6.01
N SER A 6 52.13 -18.31 -5.65
CA SER A 6 51.98 -16.94 -6.16
C SER A 6 52.07 -16.90 -7.70
N GLY A 7 51.50 -15.99 -8.49
CA GLY A 7 51.15 -14.58 -8.33
C GLY A 7 51.59 -13.87 -9.62
N LEU A 8 50.86 -12.87 -10.12
CA LEU A 8 51.35 -11.66 -10.82
C LEU A 8 50.20 -10.87 -11.45
N ALA A 9 50.26 -9.56 -11.22
CA ALA A 9 49.38 -8.52 -11.70
C ALA A 9 49.81 -8.00 -13.08
N GLU A 10 48.89 -7.43 -13.87
CA GLU A 10 49.22 -6.23 -14.65
C GLU A 10 48.01 -5.38 -15.08
N ASN A 11 48.24 -4.07 -15.01
CA ASN A 11 47.40 -2.93 -15.35
C ASN A 11 47.06 -2.85 -16.85
N ARG A 12 45.88 -2.26 -17.17
CA ARG A 12 45.81 -1.25 -18.24
C ARG A 12 44.59 -0.31 -18.11
N ARG A 13 44.87 0.98 -17.86
CA ARG A 13 43.99 2.12 -18.09
C ARG A 13 43.93 2.43 -19.60
N VAL A 14 42.78 2.91 -20.08
CA VAL A 14 42.71 3.83 -21.23
C VAL A 14 41.63 4.88 -20.94
N ASP A 15 42.02 6.15 -20.99
CA ASP A 15 41.19 7.34 -20.77
C ASP A 15 40.42 7.77 -22.03
N SER A 16 39.22 8.33 -21.76
CA SER A 16 38.50 9.44 -22.39
C SER A 16 38.37 9.56 -23.93
N ILE A 17 37.15 9.91 -24.39
CA ILE A 17 36.89 11.03 -25.33
C ILE A 17 35.42 11.45 -25.23
N MET A 18 35.23 12.77 -25.09
CA MET A 18 33.98 13.52 -25.13
C MET A 18 33.21 13.40 -26.45
N ARG A 19 31.87 13.45 -26.39
CA ARG A 19 30.98 14.11 -27.37
C ARG A 19 29.56 14.28 -26.80
N LYS A 20 29.13 15.53 -26.60
CA LYS A 20 27.71 15.97 -26.66
C LYS A 20 27.40 16.36 -28.12
N PRO A 21 26.16 16.25 -28.62
CA PRO A 21 25.20 17.34 -28.44
C PRO A 21 23.73 16.94 -28.22
N CYS A 22 23.07 17.81 -27.45
CA CYS A 22 21.71 18.33 -27.59
C CYS A 22 20.66 17.52 -28.38
N ASN A 23 19.59 17.08 -27.68
CA ASN A 23 18.23 17.23 -28.17
C ASN A 23 17.24 17.35 -26.99
N LYS A 24 16.33 18.30 -27.12
CA LYS A 24 15.29 18.67 -26.13
C LYS A 24 14.33 17.51 -25.86
N PRO A 25 13.82 17.30 -24.63
CA PRO A 25 12.71 16.38 -24.41
C PRO A 25 11.38 17.06 -24.79
N LEU A 26 10.54 16.34 -25.54
CA LEU A 26 9.11 16.60 -25.60
C LEU A 26 8.50 16.37 -24.21
N ALA A 27 7.68 17.32 -23.76
CA ALA A 27 6.94 17.24 -22.51
C ALA A 27 5.91 16.11 -22.56
N ALA A 28 6.21 14.97 -21.94
CA ALA A 28 5.22 14.00 -21.51
C ALA A 28 4.70 14.44 -20.13
N ARG A 29 3.37 14.57 -20.01
CA ARG A 29 2.71 14.87 -18.73
C ARG A 29 2.77 13.63 -17.84
N SER A 30 3.90 13.42 -17.16
CA SER A 30 3.95 12.57 -15.97
C SER A 30 3.31 13.33 -14.82
N HIS A 31 2.28 12.78 -14.18
CA HIS A 31 1.82 13.26 -12.89
C HIS A 31 3.01 13.23 -11.91
N PRO A 32 3.53 14.38 -11.43
CA PRO A 32 4.61 14.38 -10.47
C PRO A 32 4.09 13.85 -9.13
N CYS A 33 4.87 12.98 -8.49
CA CYS A 33 4.77 12.68 -7.06
C CYS A 33 4.71 14.05 -6.32
N PRO A 34 3.73 14.36 -5.45
CA PRO A 34 3.63 15.68 -4.85
C PRO A 34 4.90 16.03 -4.05
N ASN A 35 5.54 17.10 -4.52
CA ASN A 35 6.67 17.86 -3.97
C ASN A 35 8.01 17.13 -3.71
N PRO A 36 9.05 17.45 -4.51
CA PRO A 36 10.41 17.62 -4.00
C PRO A 36 10.56 19.05 -3.43
N ASP A 37 10.82 19.12 -2.12
CA ASP A 37 11.52 20.17 -1.36
C ASP A 37 11.46 21.63 -1.84
N ILE A 38 10.80 22.48 -1.06
CA ILE A 38 11.28 23.85 -0.81
C ILE A 38 12.22 23.75 0.37
N GLY A 39 13.53 23.73 0.10
CA GLY A 39 14.55 23.81 1.13
C GLY A 39 14.52 25.16 1.82
N LEU A 40 14.28 25.17 3.13
CA LEU A 40 14.66 26.28 3.99
C LEU A 40 15.97 25.88 4.68
N THR A 41 17.06 26.45 4.19
CA THR A 41 18.35 26.51 4.90
C THR A 41 18.16 27.31 6.20
N PHE A 42 18.45 26.70 7.35
CA PHE A 42 18.72 27.44 8.58
C PHE A 42 20.14 27.16 9.02
N GLY A 43 20.90 28.24 9.16
CA GLY A 43 22.29 28.26 9.57
C GLY A 43 22.48 27.93 11.05
N GLU A 44 23.72 27.54 11.34
CA GLU A 44 24.25 27.32 12.68
C GLU A 44 24.04 28.56 13.58
N GLY A 45 23.67 28.31 14.83
CA GLY A 45 23.56 29.35 15.86
C GLY A 45 23.09 28.75 17.18
N ALA A 46 24.06 28.35 18.01
CA ALA A 46 23.83 28.02 19.41
C ALA A 46 23.41 29.27 20.19
N LEU A 47 22.42 29.15 21.09
CA LEU A 47 22.40 29.86 22.38
C LEU A 47 21.21 29.39 23.24
N GLU A 48 21.54 29.04 24.48
CA GLU A 48 20.62 28.95 25.61
C GLU A 48 19.88 30.29 25.82
N ILE A 49 18.69 30.25 26.46
CA ILE A 49 18.37 30.90 27.76
C ILE A 49 16.84 30.85 28.01
N SER A 50 16.55 30.46 29.25
CA SER A 50 15.37 30.56 30.12
C SER A 50 14.33 31.70 29.95
N SER A 51 13.08 31.32 30.21
CA SER A 51 12.01 31.96 31.02
C SER A 51 11.29 33.27 30.64
N ALA A 52 9.95 33.16 30.73
CA ALA A 52 8.98 34.04 31.42
C ALA A 52 8.31 35.22 30.67
N ALA A 53 7.01 35.01 30.42
CA ALA A 53 5.83 35.78 30.89
C ALA A 53 5.47 37.17 30.32
N LEU A 54 4.13 37.33 30.22
CA LEU A 54 3.29 38.56 30.09
C LEU A 54 3.23 39.18 28.67
N SER A 55 2.10 39.64 28.11
CA SER A 55 0.72 39.83 28.58
C SER A 55 -0.17 40.21 27.39
N VAL A 56 -1.42 39.71 27.40
CA VAL A 56 -2.70 40.35 27.03
C VAL A 56 -2.67 41.61 26.15
N VAL A 57 -3.30 41.58 24.96
CA VAL A 57 -4.38 42.51 24.49
C VAL A 57 -5.14 41.87 23.30
N ASP A 58 -6.48 41.84 23.36
CA ASP A 58 -7.48 41.64 22.29
C ASP A 58 -8.66 42.57 22.68
N PRO A 59 -9.70 42.91 21.86
CA PRO A 59 -9.96 42.68 20.44
C PRO A 59 -10.40 43.95 19.65
N GLY A 60 -10.49 43.83 18.32
CA GLY A 60 -11.03 44.89 17.44
C GLY A 60 -11.83 44.32 16.26
N SER A 61 -13.15 44.34 16.41
CA SER A 61 -14.19 43.95 15.46
C SER A 61 -14.30 44.88 14.25
N PHE A 62 -14.56 44.32 13.05
CA PHE A 62 -15.14 45.09 11.95
C PHE A 62 -15.93 44.18 10.97
N GLU A 63 -17.26 44.29 11.04
CA GLU A 63 -18.19 44.11 9.92
C GLU A 63 -19.01 45.41 9.83
N PRO A 64 -19.47 45.84 8.63
CA PRO A 64 -20.88 45.59 8.30
C PRO A 64 -21.29 45.52 6.81
N ARG A 65 -22.41 44.80 6.61
CA ARG A 65 -23.61 45.09 5.76
C ARG A 65 -23.59 44.97 4.23
N ALA A 66 -24.28 43.92 3.77
CA ALA A 66 -25.55 43.88 3.00
C ALA A 66 -25.97 45.05 2.07
N ARG A 67 -26.36 44.70 0.83
CA ARG A 67 -27.40 45.38 0.03
C ARG A 67 -28.38 44.39 -0.61
N LYS A 68 -29.66 44.73 -0.50
CA LYS A 68 -30.84 44.19 -1.22
C LYS A 68 -31.09 44.99 -2.51
N GLY A 69 -31.80 44.36 -3.45
CA GLY A 69 -32.57 44.94 -4.57
C GLY A 69 -32.94 43.82 -5.55
N GLU A 70 -34.11 43.18 -5.44
CA GLU A 70 -35.43 43.55 -6.00
C GLU A 70 -35.51 43.57 -7.54
N GLY A 71 -36.40 42.71 -8.07
CA GLY A 71 -37.32 43.06 -9.16
C GLY A 71 -37.08 42.44 -10.55
N ALA A 72 -37.85 41.40 -10.90
CA ALA A 72 -39.00 41.48 -11.82
C ALA A 72 -39.20 40.20 -12.67
N ASP A 73 -40.38 39.61 -12.52
CA ASP A 73 -41.00 38.59 -13.35
C ASP A 73 -41.26 39.09 -14.79
N MET A 74 -41.15 38.21 -15.79
CA MET A 74 -42.02 38.29 -16.98
C MET A 74 -42.17 36.94 -17.72
N VAL A 75 -43.29 36.29 -17.42
CA VAL A 75 -44.34 35.75 -18.31
C VAL A 75 -43.97 34.96 -19.59
N ILE A 76 -44.49 33.74 -19.56
CA ILE A 76 -44.80 32.73 -20.58
C ILE A 76 -45.45 33.31 -21.86
N GLN A 77 -45.02 32.83 -23.04
CA GLN A 77 -45.97 32.62 -24.14
C GLN A 77 -45.55 31.49 -25.09
N ALA A 78 -46.36 30.43 -25.07
CA ALA A 78 -46.40 29.37 -26.04
C ALA A 78 -47.17 29.81 -27.29
N CYS A 79 -46.73 29.39 -28.47
CA CYS A 79 -47.57 29.39 -29.67
C CYS A 79 -47.52 28.01 -30.31
N ARG A 80 -48.63 27.28 -30.18
CA ARG A 80 -49.01 26.14 -31.02
C ARG A 80 -49.75 26.69 -32.24
N TRP A 81 -49.44 26.17 -33.42
CA TRP A 81 -50.34 26.19 -34.58
C TRP A 81 -50.48 24.78 -35.14
N THR A 82 -51.71 24.43 -35.45
CA THR A 82 -52.18 23.10 -35.86
C THR A 82 -52.57 23.07 -37.34
N HIS A 83 -52.05 22.06 -38.05
CA HIS A 83 -52.65 21.24 -39.15
C HIS A 83 -53.05 21.88 -40.51
N PRO A 84 -53.36 21.09 -41.57
CA PRO A 84 -52.75 19.83 -42.08
C PRO A 84 -52.58 19.82 -43.64
N ILE A 85 -52.01 18.74 -44.22
CA ILE A 85 -52.53 17.95 -45.39
C ILE A 85 -51.39 17.22 -46.16
N ARG A 86 -51.57 15.88 -46.21
CA ARG A 86 -51.19 14.82 -47.17
C ARG A 86 -50.27 15.13 -48.37
N GLY A 87 -49.27 14.24 -48.55
CA GLY A 87 -49.17 13.46 -49.79
C GLY A 87 -47.80 13.37 -50.49
N ILE A 88 -47.34 12.12 -50.66
CA ILE A 88 -46.57 11.55 -51.78
C ILE A 88 -45.02 11.54 -51.71
N ARG A 89 -44.54 10.32 -51.43
CA ARG A 89 -43.35 9.57 -51.88
C ARG A 89 -42.30 10.29 -52.76
N ALA A 90 -41.06 10.30 -52.27
CA ALA A 90 -39.86 10.02 -53.07
C ALA A 90 -38.79 9.37 -52.18
N VAL A 91 -38.57 8.07 -52.36
CA VAL A 91 -37.45 7.33 -51.78
C VAL A 91 -36.23 7.67 -52.63
N ALA A 92 -35.38 8.57 -52.15
CA ALA A 92 -34.06 8.79 -52.72
C ALA A 92 -33.10 7.74 -52.15
N ALA A 93 -32.77 6.74 -52.97
CA ALA A 93 -31.71 5.79 -52.69
C ALA A 93 -30.36 6.53 -52.73
N LEU A 94 -29.81 6.84 -51.55
CA LEU A 94 -28.42 7.26 -51.41
C LEU A 94 -27.53 6.01 -51.50
N PRO A 95 -26.53 5.95 -52.39
CA PRO A 95 -25.60 4.85 -52.40
C PRO A 95 -24.74 4.93 -51.15
N PHE A 96 -24.95 3.98 -50.24
CA PHE A 96 -24.13 3.74 -49.06
C PHE A 96 -22.74 3.27 -49.56
N TRP A 97 -21.88 4.21 -49.92
CA TRP A 97 -20.46 3.94 -50.11
C TRP A 97 -19.90 3.59 -48.73
N GLY A 98 -19.81 2.29 -48.49
CA GLY A 98 -19.14 1.74 -47.33
C GLY A 98 -17.67 2.18 -47.33
N CYS A 99 -17.38 3.24 -46.59
CA CYS A 99 -16.02 3.46 -46.09
C CYS A 99 -15.73 2.34 -45.10
N LEU A 100 -15.25 1.21 -45.62
CA LEU A 100 -14.40 0.28 -44.87
C LEU A 100 -13.16 1.06 -44.47
N ILE A 101 -13.23 1.79 -43.35
CA ILE A 101 -12.04 2.20 -42.63
C ILE A 101 -11.47 0.89 -42.12
N ALA A 102 -10.54 0.32 -42.89
CA ALA A 102 -9.59 -0.63 -42.36
C ALA A 102 -8.82 0.11 -41.28
N ALA A 103 -9.34 0.07 -40.04
CA ALA A 103 -8.57 0.35 -38.85
C ALA A 103 -7.55 -0.78 -38.76
N GLY A 104 -6.49 -0.67 -39.58
CA GLY A 104 -5.32 -1.51 -39.45
C GLY A 104 -4.86 -1.35 -38.02
N CYS A 105 -4.87 -2.46 -37.27
CA CYS A 105 -4.38 -2.50 -35.91
C CYS A 105 -2.91 -2.07 -35.94
N VAL A 106 -2.65 -0.77 -35.78
CA VAL A 106 -1.31 -0.27 -35.55
C VAL A 106 -0.96 -0.74 -34.15
N GLY A 107 -0.30 -1.90 -34.08
CA GLY A 107 0.25 -2.41 -32.83
C GLY A 107 1.19 -1.36 -32.22
N PRO A 108 1.39 -1.42 -30.89
CA PRO A 108 2.35 -0.53 -30.23
C PRO A 108 3.71 -0.66 -30.91
N ARG A 109 4.37 0.47 -31.16
CA ARG A 109 5.70 0.46 -31.78
C ARG A 109 6.70 -0.16 -30.80
N PRO A 110 7.65 -0.99 -31.24
CA PRO A 110 8.73 -1.48 -30.37
C PRO A 110 9.38 -0.32 -29.60
N GLY A 111 9.55 -0.49 -28.28
CA GLY A 111 10.06 0.56 -27.38
C GLY A 111 9.02 1.53 -26.82
N THR A 112 7.74 1.42 -27.21
CA THR A 112 6.66 2.19 -26.57
C THR A 112 6.44 1.66 -25.15
N PRO A 113 6.51 2.51 -24.11
CA PRO A 113 6.21 2.09 -22.73
C PRO A 113 4.79 1.54 -22.61
N HIS A 114 4.63 0.50 -21.80
CA HIS A 114 3.31 0.04 -21.37
C HIS A 114 2.92 0.80 -20.11
N GLU A 115 1.86 1.60 -20.19
CA GLU A 115 1.38 2.39 -19.05
C GLU A 115 0.58 1.52 -18.08
N ARG A 116 0.84 1.70 -16.78
CA ARG A 116 0.05 1.12 -15.71
C ARG A 116 -1.06 2.08 -15.28
N HIS A 117 -2.17 1.52 -14.78
CA HIS A 117 -3.27 2.32 -14.24
C HIS A 117 -3.13 2.60 -12.74
N GLY A 118 -2.18 1.96 -12.05
CA GLY A 118 -1.93 2.19 -10.63
C GLY A 118 -2.96 1.48 -9.74
N GLU A 119 -3.53 0.38 -10.22
CA GLU A 119 -4.49 -0.45 -9.48
C GLU A 119 -4.13 -1.94 -9.52
N GLU A 120 -3.00 -2.27 -10.15
CA GLU A 120 -2.55 -3.63 -10.38
C GLU A 120 -1.53 -4.08 -9.35
N ILE A 121 -1.69 -5.30 -8.85
CA ILE A 121 -0.66 -6.05 -8.13
C ILE A 121 0.08 -6.99 -9.08
N VAL A 122 1.27 -7.42 -8.70
CA VAL A 122 2.10 -8.36 -9.48
C VAL A 122 2.20 -9.70 -8.77
N ALA A 123 1.90 -10.77 -9.50
CA ALA A 123 2.17 -12.15 -9.07
C ALA A 123 2.86 -12.92 -10.20
N CYS A 124 4.03 -13.46 -9.93
CA CYS A 124 4.85 -14.18 -10.91
C CYS A 124 5.12 -13.34 -12.18
N GLY A 125 5.42 -12.05 -12.01
CA GLY A 125 5.64 -11.11 -13.11
C GLY A 125 4.39 -10.75 -13.93
N ARG A 126 3.19 -11.17 -13.52
CA ARG A 126 1.91 -10.86 -14.19
C ARG A 126 1.12 -9.84 -13.39
N PHE A 127 0.47 -8.91 -14.06
CA PHE A 127 -0.36 -7.86 -13.43
C PHE A 127 -1.80 -8.32 -13.24
N PHE A 128 -2.40 -8.01 -12.09
CA PHE A 128 -3.78 -8.30 -11.73
C PHE A 128 -4.46 -7.08 -11.12
N HIS A 129 -5.63 -6.70 -11.63
CA HIS A 129 -6.38 -5.57 -11.10
C HIS A 129 -6.96 -5.87 -9.71
N THR A 130 -6.89 -4.87 -8.84
CA THR A 130 -7.53 -4.88 -7.52
C THR A 130 -8.73 -3.93 -7.45
N GLY A 131 -8.72 -2.84 -8.22
CA GLY A 131 -9.68 -1.73 -8.09
C GLY A 131 -9.43 -0.82 -6.89
N ALA A 132 -8.26 -0.96 -6.25
CA ALA A 132 -7.74 -0.12 -5.18
C ALA A 132 -6.47 0.60 -5.67
N PRO A 133 -6.09 1.74 -5.09
CA PRO A 133 -4.84 2.42 -5.44
C PRO A 133 -3.63 1.58 -5.03
N VAL A 134 -2.79 1.20 -6.00
CA VAL A 134 -1.58 0.39 -5.81
C VAL A 134 -0.34 1.10 -6.36
N VAL A 135 0.69 1.21 -5.53
CA VAL A 135 2.05 1.58 -5.90
C VAL A 135 2.94 0.35 -5.80
N LEU A 136 3.59 -0.05 -6.88
CA LEU A 136 4.54 -1.16 -6.90
C LEU A 136 5.94 -0.69 -6.51
N TRP A 137 6.79 -1.62 -6.10
CA TRP A 137 8.23 -1.42 -5.97
C TRP A 137 8.90 -0.90 -7.26
N LEU A 138 8.30 -1.18 -8.42
CA LEU A 138 8.75 -0.74 -9.74
C LEU A 138 8.43 0.74 -10.02
N ASP A 139 7.48 1.32 -9.29
CA ASP A 139 7.01 2.67 -9.55
C ASP A 139 7.92 3.72 -8.90
N PRO A 140 8.00 4.93 -9.46
CA PRO A 140 8.56 6.07 -8.75
C PRO A 140 7.89 6.26 -7.38
N CYS A 141 8.69 6.54 -6.36
CA CYS A 141 8.23 6.65 -4.97
C CYS A 141 7.74 5.31 -4.34
N GLY A 142 7.83 4.17 -5.04
CA GLY A 142 7.55 2.85 -4.50
C GLY A 142 8.57 2.38 -3.45
N TYR A 143 8.13 1.46 -2.59
CA TYR A 143 8.99 0.81 -1.61
C TYR A 143 9.53 -0.49 -2.18
N ASP A 144 10.83 -0.54 -2.45
CA ASP A 144 11.47 -1.66 -3.13
C ASP A 144 12.27 -2.53 -2.16
N ALA A 145 11.71 -3.69 -1.82
CA ALA A 145 12.33 -4.67 -0.94
C ALA A 145 13.29 -5.64 -1.68
N TYR A 146 13.44 -5.52 -3.00
CA TYR A 146 14.53 -6.18 -3.73
C TYR A 146 15.87 -5.47 -3.55
N ARG A 147 15.85 -4.21 -3.07
CA ARG A 147 17.07 -3.47 -2.80
C ARG A 147 17.88 -4.16 -1.70
N VAL A 148 19.15 -4.36 -1.99
CA VAL A 148 20.10 -4.83 -0.99
C VAL A 148 20.46 -3.69 -0.04
N GLU A 149 20.67 -2.46 -0.53
CA GLU A 149 20.96 -1.32 0.36
C GLU A 149 19.72 -0.85 1.10
N CYS A 150 19.92 -0.42 2.35
CA CYS A 150 18.94 0.30 3.14
C CYS A 150 18.42 1.52 2.34
N ARG A 151 17.10 1.73 2.37
CA ARG A 151 16.42 2.70 1.49
C ARG A 151 16.60 4.15 1.96
N PHE A 152 16.65 4.35 3.27
CA PHE A 152 16.74 5.64 3.97
C PHE A 152 18.13 5.86 4.58
N THR A 153 18.92 4.80 4.73
CA THR A 153 20.32 4.83 5.20
C THR A 153 21.24 4.14 4.19
N PRO A 154 21.39 4.69 2.97
CA PRO A 154 21.93 3.95 1.81
C PRO A 154 23.40 3.59 1.89
N ASP A 155 24.13 4.07 2.90
CA ASP A 155 25.50 3.68 3.21
C ASP A 155 25.62 2.24 3.76
N ARG A 156 24.50 1.56 4.04
CA ARG A 156 24.48 0.21 4.63
C ARG A 156 23.68 -0.77 3.78
N ALA A 157 24.21 -1.98 3.64
CA ALA A 157 23.49 -3.11 3.04
C ALA A 157 22.52 -3.76 4.04
N LEU A 158 22.91 -3.90 5.31
CA LEU A 158 22.08 -4.48 6.36
C LEU A 158 22.03 -3.57 7.58
N PRO A 159 20.93 -3.60 8.36
CA PRO A 159 20.94 -3.04 9.71
C PRO A 159 21.97 -3.76 10.58
N ALA A 160 22.48 -3.05 11.59
CA ALA A 160 23.44 -3.62 12.55
C ALA A 160 22.86 -4.84 13.28
N ASP A 161 21.57 -4.80 13.63
CA ASP A 161 20.86 -5.84 14.36
C ASP A 161 19.84 -6.56 13.45
N ALA A 162 20.24 -6.86 12.21
CA ALA A 162 19.38 -7.57 11.27
C ALA A 162 18.94 -8.94 11.82
N VAL A 163 17.64 -9.24 11.73
CA VAL A 163 17.08 -10.53 12.16
C VAL A 163 17.70 -11.70 11.40
N HIS A 164 18.12 -11.46 10.15
CA HIS A 164 18.82 -12.43 9.31
C HIS A 164 20.08 -11.77 8.73
N ALA A 165 21.23 -11.98 9.39
CA ALA A 165 22.50 -11.36 9.01
C ALA A 165 23.21 -12.04 7.84
N ASP A 166 22.79 -13.26 7.47
CA ASP A 166 23.49 -14.11 6.50
C ASP A 166 23.30 -13.69 5.04
N SER A 167 22.32 -12.83 4.77
CA SER A 167 21.99 -12.36 3.42
C SER A 167 21.49 -10.92 3.45
N PRO A 168 22.00 -10.03 2.57
CA PRO A 168 21.47 -8.68 2.43
C PRO A 168 20.07 -8.65 1.79
N ALA A 169 19.70 -9.71 1.05
CA ALA A 169 18.32 -9.88 0.60
C ALA A 169 17.43 -10.23 1.79
N ARG A 170 16.36 -9.46 1.99
CA ARG A 170 15.43 -9.57 3.12
C ARG A 170 14.24 -10.50 2.82
N TYR A 171 14.40 -11.41 1.86
CA TYR A 171 13.38 -12.33 1.36
C TYR A 171 14.05 -13.62 0.86
N GLY A 172 13.26 -14.65 0.58
CA GLY A 172 13.75 -15.87 -0.08
C GLY A 172 13.08 -16.11 -1.43
N SER A 173 13.86 -16.48 -2.45
CA SER A 173 13.30 -16.84 -3.76
C SER A 173 12.66 -18.23 -3.81
N PHE A 174 12.85 -19.05 -2.77
CA PHE A 174 12.25 -20.37 -2.62
C PHE A 174 11.50 -20.47 -1.29
N ARG A 175 10.51 -21.35 -1.23
CA ARG A 175 9.92 -21.82 0.03
C ARG A 175 10.78 -22.97 0.56
N ARG A 176 11.00 -23.04 1.87
CA ARG A 176 11.99 -23.92 2.52
C ARG A 176 11.67 -25.41 2.39
N HIS A 177 10.40 -25.77 2.32
CA HIS A 177 9.92 -27.15 2.39
C HIS A 177 9.20 -27.60 1.10
N MET A 178 9.63 -27.07 -0.05
CA MET A 178 9.08 -27.49 -1.33
C MET A 178 9.49 -28.93 -1.68
N PRO A 179 8.61 -29.72 -2.31
CA PRO A 179 8.99 -30.99 -2.92
C PRO A 179 10.18 -30.81 -3.89
N PRO A 180 11.08 -31.82 -4.03
CA PRO A 180 12.22 -31.73 -4.92
C PRO A 180 11.84 -31.43 -6.39
N ASP A 181 10.79 -32.07 -6.89
CA ASP A 181 10.33 -31.87 -8.28
C ASP A 181 9.80 -30.45 -8.50
N ASP A 182 9.04 -29.91 -7.55
CA ASP A 182 8.56 -28.53 -7.60
C ASP A 182 9.74 -27.54 -7.54
N THR A 183 10.75 -27.84 -6.72
CA THR A 183 11.98 -27.03 -6.62
C THR A 183 12.74 -27.04 -7.94
N ALA A 184 12.86 -28.20 -8.58
CA ALA A 184 13.50 -28.35 -9.88
C ALA A 184 12.73 -27.58 -10.97
N ALA A 185 11.41 -27.69 -11.00
CA ALA A 185 10.56 -26.96 -11.95
C ALA A 185 10.69 -25.43 -11.80
N VAL A 186 10.74 -24.91 -10.57
CA VAL A 186 10.98 -23.48 -10.32
C VAL A 186 12.39 -23.05 -10.72
N ARG A 187 13.40 -23.90 -10.54
CA ARG A 187 14.77 -23.59 -10.99
C ARG A 187 14.87 -23.49 -12.51
N GLU A 188 14.17 -24.37 -13.22
CA GLU A 188 14.19 -24.42 -14.68
C GLU A 188 13.37 -23.30 -15.31
N ASN A 189 12.14 -23.08 -14.82
CA ASN A 189 11.15 -22.23 -15.48
C ASN A 189 10.87 -20.91 -14.74
N GLY A 190 11.46 -20.72 -13.56
CA GLY A 190 11.05 -19.68 -12.63
C GLY A 190 9.71 -19.99 -11.96
N TRP A 191 9.21 -19.05 -11.16
CA TRP A 191 7.88 -19.17 -10.56
C TRP A 191 6.79 -18.92 -11.59
N GLU A 192 6.10 -19.98 -11.97
CA GLU A 192 4.82 -19.88 -12.67
C GLU A 192 3.66 -19.69 -11.69
N LEU A 193 2.58 -19.07 -12.16
CA LEU A 193 1.41 -18.78 -11.34
C LEU A 193 0.79 -20.03 -10.72
N GLU A 194 0.68 -21.14 -11.47
CA GLU A 194 0.12 -22.40 -10.94
C GLU A 194 1.00 -23.00 -9.84
N MET A 195 2.33 -22.87 -9.96
CA MET A 195 3.24 -23.30 -8.91
C MET A 195 3.05 -22.45 -7.65
N LEU A 196 2.88 -21.14 -7.79
CA LEU A 196 2.58 -20.26 -6.65
C LEU A 196 1.23 -20.62 -6.00
N ARG A 197 0.18 -20.84 -6.81
CA ARG A 197 -1.16 -21.26 -6.37
C ARG A 197 -1.13 -22.59 -5.61
N LYS A 198 -0.20 -23.49 -5.93
CA LYS A 198 -0.01 -24.76 -5.23
C LYS A 198 0.53 -24.57 -3.81
N HIS A 199 1.43 -23.61 -3.59
CA HIS A 199 2.21 -23.48 -2.36
C HIS A 199 1.73 -22.40 -1.39
N VAL A 200 0.92 -21.44 -1.85
CA VAL A 200 0.45 -20.33 -1.02
C VAL A 200 -1.04 -20.43 -0.75
N ASP A 201 -1.42 -20.46 0.52
CA ASP A 201 -2.80 -20.62 0.95
C ASP A 201 -3.18 -19.86 2.23
N LEU A 202 -2.28 -19.00 2.72
CA LEU A 202 -2.56 -18.07 3.80
C LEU A 202 -2.38 -16.60 3.36
N PHE A 203 -3.23 -15.72 3.88
CA PHE A 203 -3.01 -14.28 3.88
C PHE A 203 -2.94 -13.78 5.33
N VAL A 204 -1.81 -13.22 5.73
CA VAL A 204 -1.55 -12.83 7.12
C VAL A 204 -1.69 -11.32 7.27
N LEU A 205 -2.57 -10.91 8.17
CA LEU A 205 -2.84 -9.52 8.52
C LEU A 205 -2.01 -9.10 9.73
N HIS A 206 -1.30 -7.98 9.57
CA HIS A 206 -0.52 -7.32 10.62
C HIS A 206 -0.98 -5.87 10.73
N TYR A 207 -0.81 -5.25 11.91
CA TYR A 207 -0.67 -3.81 11.99
C TYR A 207 0.82 -3.48 12.15
N ASP A 208 1.23 -2.31 11.69
CA ASP A 208 2.65 -1.95 11.66
C ASP A 208 3.19 -1.38 13.00
N ALA A 209 2.32 -0.87 13.87
CA ALA A 209 2.70 -0.08 15.05
C ALA A 209 3.63 1.10 14.71
N CYS A 210 3.58 1.56 13.47
CA CYS A 210 4.39 2.63 12.90
C CYS A 210 3.52 3.78 12.39
N GLY A 211 2.27 3.51 12.02
CA GLY A 211 1.26 4.50 11.67
C GLY A 211 1.36 5.07 10.25
N THR A 212 2.38 4.73 9.48
CA THR A 212 2.49 5.06 8.04
C THR A 212 3.31 4.01 7.31
N SER A 213 2.98 3.74 6.04
CA SER A 213 3.73 2.78 5.22
C SER A 213 5.21 3.17 5.08
N ARG A 214 5.51 4.48 5.03
CA ARG A 214 6.89 5.00 4.99
C ARG A 214 7.70 4.55 6.20
N ARG A 215 7.16 4.79 7.40
CA ARG A 215 7.83 4.45 8.65
C ARG A 215 7.94 2.93 8.81
N CYS A 216 6.86 2.20 8.49
CA CYS A 216 6.85 0.75 8.49
C CYS A 216 7.98 0.19 7.60
N PHE A 217 8.08 0.65 6.34
CA PHE A 217 9.13 0.19 5.44
C PHE A 217 10.53 0.50 5.98
N LYS A 218 10.75 1.68 6.56
CA LYS A 218 12.03 2.00 7.22
C LYS A 218 12.35 1.02 8.35
N VAL A 219 11.38 0.70 9.20
CA VAL A 219 11.59 -0.24 10.32
C VAL A 219 11.88 -1.64 9.81
N LEU A 220 11.07 -2.16 8.88
CA LEU A 220 11.28 -3.50 8.34
C LEU A 220 12.62 -3.58 7.61
N HIS A 221 12.86 -2.64 6.69
CA HIS A 221 13.97 -2.71 5.76
C HIS A 221 15.30 -2.25 6.38
N ASP A 222 15.31 -1.07 6.99
CA ASP A 222 16.55 -0.39 7.40
C ASP A 222 16.92 -0.61 8.86
N VAL A 223 15.98 -1.11 9.69
CA VAL A 223 16.21 -1.35 11.12
C VAL A 223 16.22 -2.83 11.46
N ARG A 224 15.27 -3.62 10.94
CA ARG A 224 15.08 -5.02 11.37
C ARG A 224 15.59 -6.06 10.36
N GLY A 225 15.74 -5.71 9.09
CA GLY A 225 16.08 -6.67 8.04
C GLY A 225 14.95 -7.68 7.79
N LEU A 226 13.71 -7.21 7.82
CA LEU A 226 12.48 -7.96 7.54
C LEU A 226 11.83 -7.45 6.24
N SER A 227 10.79 -8.14 5.79
CA SER A 227 10.03 -7.77 4.58
C SER A 227 8.58 -8.23 4.68
N VAL A 228 7.72 -7.62 3.87
CA VAL A 228 6.31 -7.98 3.73
C VAL A 228 5.87 -7.72 2.29
N HIS A 229 4.87 -8.44 1.80
CA HIS A 229 4.42 -8.28 0.41
C HIS A 229 3.72 -6.94 0.21
N PHE A 230 2.83 -6.57 1.13
CA PHE A 230 2.04 -5.34 1.06
C PHE A 230 2.20 -4.46 2.29
N LEU A 231 2.14 -3.15 2.08
CA LEU A 231 1.86 -2.15 3.09
C LEU A 231 0.54 -1.48 2.73
N LEU A 232 -0.28 -1.13 3.71
CA LEU A 232 -1.52 -0.38 3.51
C LEU A 232 -1.49 0.90 4.33
N ASP A 233 -1.37 2.04 3.67
CA ASP A 233 -1.30 3.34 4.36
C ASP A 233 -2.68 3.84 4.81
N VAL A 234 -2.70 4.83 5.70
CA VAL A 234 -3.93 5.35 6.32
C VAL A 234 -4.93 5.96 5.32
N ASP A 235 -4.46 6.35 4.14
CA ASP A 235 -5.27 6.88 3.04
C ASP A 235 -5.81 5.80 2.09
N GLY A 236 -5.56 4.52 2.38
CA GLY A 236 -5.97 3.40 1.55
C GLY A 236 -4.96 3.02 0.45
N THR A 237 -3.87 3.76 0.27
CA THR A 237 -2.84 3.39 -0.71
C THR A 237 -2.18 2.06 -0.34
N ILE A 238 -2.22 1.10 -1.25
CA ILE A 238 -1.49 -0.16 -1.14
C ILE A 238 -0.10 0.03 -1.76
N TYR A 239 0.94 -0.31 -1.02
CA TYR A 239 2.29 -0.46 -1.57
C TYR A 239 2.64 -1.93 -1.66
N GLN A 240 2.89 -2.45 -2.85
CA GLN A 240 3.44 -3.80 -3.01
C GLN A 240 4.97 -3.71 -3.05
N THR A 241 5.66 -4.32 -2.10
CA THR A 241 7.12 -4.21 -1.98
C THR A 241 7.89 -5.39 -2.58
N LEU A 242 7.19 -6.52 -2.79
CA LEU A 242 7.71 -7.75 -3.40
C LEU A 242 6.65 -8.37 -4.32
N ASP A 243 7.09 -9.07 -5.37
CA ASP A 243 6.24 -9.98 -6.12
C ASP A 243 5.71 -11.08 -5.17
N LEU A 244 4.46 -11.50 -5.32
CA LEU A 244 3.87 -12.59 -4.53
C LEU A 244 4.65 -13.91 -4.60
N LYS A 245 5.48 -14.09 -5.64
CA LYS A 245 6.36 -15.27 -5.76
C LYS A 245 7.47 -15.30 -4.71
N GLU A 246 7.86 -14.16 -4.13
CA GLU A 246 8.93 -14.12 -3.14
C GLU A 246 8.44 -14.58 -1.78
N ARG A 247 9.35 -15.06 -0.94
CA ARG A 247 9.08 -15.44 0.44
C ARG A 247 9.48 -14.29 1.35
N ALA A 248 8.53 -13.42 1.66
CA ALA A 248 8.73 -12.37 2.64
C ALA A 248 8.96 -12.92 4.06
N TRP A 249 9.56 -12.12 4.95
CA TRP A 249 9.89 -12.51 6.32
C TRP A 249 9.05 -11.73 7.33
N HIS A 250 7.80 -12.15 7.54
CA HIS A 250 6.81 -11.40 8.33
C HIS A 250 6.08 -12.23 9.41
N ALA A 251 5.87 -13.53 9.19
CA ALA A 251 5.00 -14.38 10.02
C ALA A 251 5.68 -15.67 10.51
N GLY A 252 7.01 -15.64 10.68
CA GLY A 252 7.80 -16.74 11.25
C GLY A 252 7.52 -18.11 10.56
N PRO A 253 6.86 -19.06 11.25
CA PRO A 253 6.57 -20.39 10.70
C PRO A 253 5.60 -20.38 9.50
N ALA A 254 4.79 -19.33 9.33
CA ALA A 254 3.83 -19.25 8.23
C ALA A 254 4.41 -18.64 6.93
N ASN A 255 5.64 -18.08 6.97
CA ASN A 255 6.26 -17.40 5.82
C ASN A 255 6.27 -18.25 4.55
N ASP A 256 6.43 -19.57 4.68
CA ASP A 256 6.58 -20.47 3.54
C ASP A 256 5.31 -20.64 2.69
N ARG A 257 4.14 -20.34 3.27
CA ARG A 257 2.83 -20.58 2.65
C ARG A 257 1.91 -19.37 2.65
N SER A 258 2.46 -18.18 2.93
CA SER A 258 1.66 -16.97 3.12
C SER A 258 2.09 -15.78 2.27
N ILE A 259 1.10 -14.93 2.00
CA ILE A 259 1.27 -13.52 1.65
C ILE A 259 1.00 -12.71 2.92
N GLY A 260 1.65 -11.56 3.07
CA GLY A 260 1.56 -10.72 4.26
C GLY A 260 1.23 -9.27 3.92
N ILE A 261 0.52 -8.60 4.81
CA ILE A 261 0.27 -7.16 4.75
C ILE A 261 0.53 -6.49 6.11
N GLU A 262 1.23 -5.37 6.10
CA GLU A 262 1.36 -4.48 7.26
C GLU A 262 0.41 -3.29 7.07
N ILE A 263 -0.56 -3.15 7.97
CA ILE A 263 -1.57 -2.08 7.91
C ILE A 263 -1.12 -0.93 8.82
N ALA A 264 -1.07 0.28 8.28
CA ALA A 264 -0.71 1.49 9.02
C ALA A 264 -1.69 1.73 10.18
N ASN A 265 -1.27 1.45 11.41
CA ASN A 265 -2.05 1.63 12.62
C ASN A 265 -1.11 1.56 13.83
N MET A 266 -1.34 2.38 14.85
CA MET A 266 -0.47 2.39 16.04
C MET A 266 -0.60 1.13 16.91
N GLY A 267 -1.53 0.23 16.60
CA GLY A 267 -1.67 -1.06 17.24
C GLY A 267 -2.51 -1.03 18.50
N ALA A 268 -2.42 -2.12 19.25
CA ALA A 268 -3.26 -2.40 20.41
C ALA A 268 -2.43 -2.47 21.70
N TYR A 269 -2.94 -1.85 22.77
CA TYR A 269 -2.22 -1.73 24.05
C TYR A 269 -3.14 -1.97 25.25
N GLU A 270 -2.62 -2.59 26.31
CA GLU A 270 -3.37 -2.79 27.57
C GLU A 270 -3.63 -1.45 28.28
N ASP A 271 -2.66 -0.55 28.22
CA ASP A 271 -2.79 0.83 28.67
C ASP A 271 -3.29 1.72 27.53
N ARG A 272 -4.53 2.20 27.68
CA ARG A 272 -5.19 3.08 26.72
C ARG A 272 -4.42 4.39 26.51
N ALA A 273 -3.75 4.92 27.53
CA ALA A 273 -3.03 6.19 27.45
C ALA A 273 -1.89 6.18 26.41
N LYS A 274 -1.38 4.99 26.05
CA LYS A 274 -0.37 4.84 24.99
C LYS A 274 -0.85 5.30 23.61
N LEU A 275 -2.16 5.36 23.40
CA LEU A 275 -2.76 5.80 22.14
C LEU A 275 -2.91 7.33 22.08
N ASP A 276 -2.91 8.02 23.21
CA ASP A 276 -3.20 9.47 23.26
C ASP A 276 -2.08 10.32 22.62
N ALA A 277 -0.88 9.75 22.45
CA ALA A 277 0.22 10.39 21.73
C ALA A 277 0.04 10.42 20.19
N TRP A 278 -0.97 9.72 19.67
CA TRP A 278 -1.14 9.50 18.23
C TRP A 278 -2.52 9.89 17.71
N TYR A 279 -3.44 10.23 18.61
CA TYR A 279 -4.81 10.53 18.24
C TYR A 279 -5.31 11.73 19.03
N SER A 280 -5.90 12.68 18.31
CA SER A 280 -6.43 13.92 18.83
C SER A 280 -7.88 14.10 18.41
N ARG A 281 -8.59 15.02 19.07
CA ARG A 281 -9.96 15.39 18.70
C ARG A 281 -10.00 16.77 18.06
N ASN A 282 -10.75 16.90 16.98
CA ASN A 282 -11.03 18.21 16.40
C ASN A 282 -12.12 18.94 17.20
N ALA A 283 -12.45 20.18 16.79
CA ALA A 283 -13.46 21.01 17.45
C ALA A 283 -14.86 20.37 17.51
N GLN A 284 -15.16 19.42 16.63
CA GLN A 284 -16.42 18.67 16.59
C GLN A 284 -16.37 17.37 17.41
N GLY A 285 -15.29 17.12 18.15
CA GLY A 285 -15.09 15.92 18.96
C GLY A 285 -14.73 14.66 18.17
N ARG A 286 -14.48 14.79 16.85
CA ARG A 286 -14.10 13.66 15.99
C ARG A 286 -12.62 13.33 16.17
N VAL A 287 -12.33 12.06 16.45
CA VAL A 287 -10.96 11.57 16.61
C VAL A 287 -10.29 11.47 15.24
N PHE A 288 -9.08 11.99 15.13
CA PHE A 288 -8.21 11.81 13.97
C PHE A 288 -6.82 11.33 14.42
N PHE A 289 -6.14 10.63 13.52
CA PHE A 289 -4.79 10.13 13.70
C PHE A 289 -3.76 11.19 13.30
N GLU A 290 -2.74 11.35 14.14
CA GLU A 290 -1.60 12.25 13.94
C GLU A 290 -0.39 11.44 13.45
N PRO A 291 -0.10 11.44 12.13
CA PRO A 291 0.92 10.59 11.57
C PRO A 291 2.34 11.04 12.00
N PRO A 292 3.22 10.11 12.37
CA PRO A 292 4.61 10.43 12.65
C PRO A 292 5.33 10.91 11.40
N LEU A 293 6.30 11.80 11.59
CA LEU A 293 7.24 12.18 10.54
C LEU A 293 8.40 11.17 10.49
N THR A 294 8.72 10.70 9.28
CA THR A 294 9.90 9.90 8.98
C THR A 294 10.78 10.67 8.01
N ASP A 295 11.91 11.18 8.50
CA ASP A 295 12.82 12.04 7.75
C ASP A 295 12.10 13.30 7.24
N GLY A 296 11.34 13.95 8.13
CA GLY A 296 10.63 15.22 7.87
C GLY A 296 9.30 15.11 7.13
N ARG A 297 8.86 13.90 6.72
CA ARG A 297 7.61 13.70 5.96
C ARG A 297 6.77 12.55 6.54
N THR A 298 5.45 12.65 6.45
CA THR A 298 4.53 11.56 6.83
C THR A 298 4.65 10.38 5.87
N GLY A 299 4.72 10.65 4.56
CA GLY A 299 4.71 9.64 3.51
C GLY A 299 3.32 9.26 3.01
N ILE A 300 2.26 9.83 3.58
CA ILE A 300 0.89 9.70 3.09
C ILE A 300 0.81 10.31 1.68
N ARG A 301 0.24 9.56 0.73
CA ARG A 301 0.28 9.92 -0.68
C ARG A 301 -0.77 10.97 -1.04
N THR A 302 -1.93 10.87 -0.44
CA THR A 302 -3.05 11.79 -0.66
C THR A 302 -2.77 13.12 0.03
N PRO A 303 -2.64 14.24 -0.73
CA PRO A 303 -2.38 15.55 -0.13
C PRO A 303 -3.45 15.94 0.87
N GLU A 304 -3.02 16.52 2.00
CA GLU A 304 -3.92 17.05 3.04
C GLU A 304 -4.89 16.01 3.65
N PHE A 305 -4.59 14.71 3.46
CA PHE A 305 -5.44 13.65 3.99
C PHE A 305 -5.42 13.64 5.52
N VAL A 306 -6.61 13.68 6.11
CA VAL A 306 -6.81 13.53 7.56
C VAL A 306 -7.38 12.14 7.82
N ALA A 307 -6.61 11.32 8.52
CA ALA A 307 -6.99 9.95 8.83
C ALA A 307 -7.96 9.91 10.01
N TYR A 308 -9.21 9.57 9.74
CA TYR A 308 -10.23 9.34 10.78
C TYR A 308 -10.46 7.84 10.95
N PRO A 309 -10.32 7.28 12.16
CA PRO A 309 -10.77 5.92 12.46
C PRO A 309 -12.26 5.77 12.11
N ALA A 310 -12.64 4.60 11.58
CA ALA A 310 -14.03 4.31 11.22
C ALA A 310 -14.96 4.36 12.45
N GLN A 311 -14.48 3.89 13.60
CA GLN A 311 -15.10 4.10 14.90
C GLN A 311 -14.45 5.28 15.62
N ASN A 312 -15.27 6.26 16.03
CA ASN A 312 -14.78 7.49 16.64
C ASN A 312 -14.13 7.28 18.02
N GLU A 313 -14.43 6.16 18.68
CA GLU A 313 -13.90 5.81 19.99
C GLU A 313 -12.98 4.60 19.89
N ALA A 314 -12.04 4.50 20.84
CA ALA A 314 -11.17 3.35 20.92
C ALA A 314 -11.98 2.10 21.29
N VAL A 315 -11.73 1.01 20.57
CA VAL A 315 -12.35 -0.29 20.82
C VAL A 315 -11.55 -1.00 21.90
N ARG A 316 -12.26 -1.50 22.92
CA ARG A 316 -11.71 -2.43 23.90
C ARG A 316 -12.10 -3.85 23.50
N GLY A 317 -11.13 -4.75 23.44
CA GLY A 317 -11.40 -6.16 23.20
C GLY A 317 -10.27 -7.06 23.71
N ARG A 318 -10.57 -8.35 23.82
CA ARG A 318 -9.63 -9.35 24.34
C ARG A 318 -9.03 -10.15 23.19
N ILE A 319 -7.70 -10.15 23.10
CA ILE A 319 -6.92 -11.04 22.22
C ILE A 319 -6.03 -11.90 23.12
N HIS A 320 -6.05 -13.21 22.91
CA HIS A 320 -5.52 -14.19 23.86
C HIS A 320 -6.08 -13.95 25.26
N ASN A 321 -5.20 -13.76 26.24
CA ASN A 321 -5.54 -13.45 27.63
C ASN A 321 -5.27 -11.97 27.97
N ARG A 322 -5.28 -11.07 26.97
CA ARG A 322 -4.91 -9.66 27.11
C ARG A 322 -6.09 -8.76 26.74
N ASP A 323 -6.47 -7.89 27.67
CA ASP A 323 -7.47 -6.85 27.41
C ASP A 323 -6.78 -5.64 26.80
N LEU A 324 -7.13 -5.32 25.56
CA LEU A 324 -6.44 -4.32 24.75
C LEU A 324 -7.38 -3.21 24.31
N TRP A 325 -6.80 -2.03 24.14
CA TRP A 325 -7.40 -0.88 23.50
C TRP A 325 -6.73 -0.63 22.16
N GLN A 326 -7.53 -0.32 21.15
CA GLN A 326 -7.06 0.00 19.81
C GLN A 326 -8.02 0.97 19.13
N TYR A 327 -7.50 1.90 18.32
CA TYR A 327 -8.35 2.64 17.39
C TYR A 327 -8.51 1.87 16.07
N ASP A 328 -9.72 1.93 15.54
CA ASP A 328 -10.10 1.29 14.29
C ASP A 328 -9.30 1.81 13.09
N LEU A 329 -9.30 1.06 12.00
CA LEU A 329 -8.75 1.48 10.71
C LEU A 329 -9.62 2.57 10.08
N THR A 330 -9.09 3.29 9.10
CA THR A 330 -9.88 4.25 8.31
C THR A 330 -10.80 3.54 7.32
N ASP A 331 -11.85 4.24 6.87
CA ASP A 331 -12.73 3.71 5.82
C ASP A 331 -11.99 3.41 4.51
N ALA A 332 -10.99 4.23 4.16
CA ALA A 332 -10.18 4.06 2.95
C ALA A 332 -9.28 2.81 3.03
N GLN A 333 -8.75 2.52 4.22
CA GLN A 333 -8.03 1.28 4.48
C GLN A 333 -8.92 0.06 4.28
N TYR A 334 -10.12 0.05 4.87
CA TYR A 334 -11.03 -1.07 4.70
C TYR A 334 -11.48 -1.26 3.25
N ASP A 335 -11.80 -0.18 2.52
CA ASP A 335 -12.17 -0.29 1.10
C ASP A 335 -11.07 -0.97 0.28
N SER A 336 -9.82 -0.52 0.44
CA SER A 336 -8.68 -1.05 -0.29
C SER A 336 -8.31 -2.47 0.15
N LEU A 337 -8.40 -2.77 1.45
CA LEU A 337 -8.13 -4.10 1.99
C LEU A 337 -9.15 -5.13 1.49
N THR A 338 -10.44 -4.80 1.49
CA THR A 338 -11.49 -5.70 0.98
C THR A 338 -11.28 -6.01 -0.50
N LYS A 339 -10.94 -4.99 -1.30
CA LYS A 339 -10.60 -5.15 -2.73
C LYS A 339 -9.36 -6.01 -2.94
N LEU A 340 -8.31 -5.79 -2.15
CA LEU A 340 -7.09 -6.60 -2.20
C LEU A 340 -7.35 -8.06 -1.82
N VAL A 341 -8.12 -8.32 -0.76
CA VAL A 341 -8.55 -9.68 -0.38
C VAL A 341 -9.33 -10.34 -1.52
N ALA A 342 -10.27 -9.60 -2.13
CA ALA A 342 -11.05 -10.09 -3.25
C ALA A 342 -10.17 -10.42 -4.48
N ALA A 343 -9.11 -9.65 -4.75
CA ALA A 343 -8.15 -9.95 -5.80
C ALA A 343 -7.28 -11.16 -5.45
N LEU A 344 -6.69 -11.19 -4.24
CA LEU A 344 -5.81 -12.28 -3.78
C LEU A 344 -6.52 -13.63 -3.76
N THR A 345 -7.76 -13.69 -3.27
CA THR A 345 -8.54 -14.95 -3.22
C THR A 345 -8.92 -15.46 -4.62
N ARG A 346 -8.93 -14.60 -5.64
CA ARG A 346 -9.09 -15.02 -7.05
C ARG A 346 -7.78 -15.42 -7.71
N VAL A 347 -6.69 -14.71 -7.40
CA VAL A 347 -5.35 -15.02 -7.93
C VAL A 347 -4.79 -16.28 -7.30
N LEU A 348 -4.99 -16.48 -5.99
CA LEU A 348 -4.48 -17.58 -5.17
C LEU A 348 -5.66 -18.27 -4.45
N PRO A 349 -6.43 -19.12 -5.16
CA PRO A 349 -7.72 -19.64 -4.67
C PRO A 349 -7.64 -20.58 -3.46
N ARG A 350 -6.44 -21.02 -3.08
CA ARG A 350 -6.26 -21.74 -1.82
C ARG A 350 -6.34 -20.82 -0.60
N ILE A 351 -6.07 -19.51 -0.76
CA ILE A 351 -6.41 -18.51 0.24
C ILE A 351 -7.93 -18.37 0.22
N ARG A 352 -8.60 -19.05 1.15
CA ARG A 352 -10.06 -18.98 1.27
C ARG A 352 -10.48 -17.62 1.84
N PRO A 353 -11.61 -17.05 1.41
CA PRO A 353 -12.16 -15.81 1.95
C PRO A 353 -12.81 -16.02 3.33
N ASP A 354 -12.11 -16.66 4.26
CA ASP A 354 -12.59 -16.94 5.61
C ASP A 354 -11.43 -16.88 6.63
N ALA A 355 -11.78 -16.74 7.91
CA ALA A 355 -10.85 -16.69 9.02
C ALA A 355 -11.08 -17.87 9.98
N PRO A 356 -10.12 -18.19 10.87
CA PRO A 356 -10.33 -19.23 11.86
C PRO A 356 -11.50 -18.88 12.80
N ARG A 357 -12.45 -19.81 12.94
CA ARG A 357 -13.67 -19.62 13.75
C ARG A 357 -13.76 -20.62 14.88
N ARG A 358 -14.44 -20.22 15.95
CA ARG A 358 -14.93 -21.13 16.99
C ARG A 358 -16.09 -21.97 16.44
N PRO A 359 -16.45 -23.09 17.08
CA PRO A 359 -17.65 -23.85 16.74
C PRO A 359 -18.94 -23.02 16.75
N THR A 360 -18.97 -21.91 17.50
CA THR A 360 -20.09 -20.95 17.55
C THR A 360 -20.18 -20.03 16.33
N GLY A 361 -19.19 -20.05 15.42
CA GLY A 361 -19.13 -19.22 14.21
C GLY A 361 -18.38 -17.89 14.38
N GLU A 362 -18.10 -17.48 15.62
CA GLU A 362 -17.28 -16.31 15.93
C GLU A 362 -15.83 -16.51 15.48
N ILE A 363 -15.19 -15.44 15.01
CA ILE A 363 -13.77 -15.48 14.66
C ILE A 363 -12.96 -15.65 15.94
N ARG A 364 -11.95 -16.52 15.88
CA ARG A 364 -11.05 -16.77 17.01
C ARG A 364 -10.25 -15.52 17.32
N ALA A 365 -9.91 -15.38 18.60
CA ALA A 365 -9.05 -14.32 19.11
C ALA A 365 -7.80 -14.93 19.79
N ASP A 366 -7.52 -16.20 19.49
CA ASP A 366 -6.48 -17.02 20.08
C ASP A 366 -5.63 -17.71 19.01
N ALA A 367 -4.44 -18.17 19.42
CA ALA A 367 -3.51 -18.81 18.52
C ALA A 367 -4.03 -20.21 18.15
N LEU A 368 -3.89 -20.57 16.88
CA LEU A 368 -4.07 -21.93 16.42
C LEU A 368 -2.93 -22.79 16.97
N THR A 369 -3.26 -24.03 17.33
CA THR A 369 -2.23 -25.06 17.54
C THR A 369 -1.45 -25.27 16.23
N PRO A 370 -0.21 -25.79 16.27
CA PRO A 370 0.56 -26.06 15.06
C PRO A 370 -0.20 -26.92 14.03
N ASP A 371 -0.96 -27.91 14.52
CA ASP A 371 -1.78 -28.81 13.71
C ASP A 371 -2.98 -28.11 13.05
N GLU A 372 -3.66 -27.22 13.79
CA GLU A 372 -4.74 -26.40 13.25
C GLU A 372 -4.21 -25.42 12.19
N LEU A 373 -3.10 -24.74 12.48
CA LEU A 373 -2.46 -23.82 11.53
C LEU A 373 -2.00 -24.56 10.27
N ALA A 374 -1.44 -25.77 10.41
CA ALA A 374 -1.03 -26.60 9.27
C ALA A 374 -2.22 -26.96 8.36
N ARG A 375 -3.40 -27.20 8.92
CA ARG A 375 -4.61 -27.60 8.16
C ARG A 375 -5.45 -26.42 7.66
N PHE A 376 -5.29 -25.23 8.24
CA PHE A 376 -6.04 -24.05 7.85
C PHE A 376 -5.52 -23.46 6.52
N SER A 377 -6.45 -22.94 5.72
CA SER A 377 -6.16 -22.17 4.51
C SER A 377 -7.17 -21.02 4.46
N GLY A 378 -6.70 -19.78 4.36
CA GLY A 378 -7.54 -18.59 4.47
C GLY A 378 -6.81 -17.36 4.96
N ILE A 379 -7.54 -16.47 5.62
CA ILE A 379 -7.04 -15.18 6.10
C ILE A 379 -6.88 -15.28 7.61
N VAL A 380 -5.69 -14.92 8.10
CA VAL A 380 -5.36 -15.01 9.53
C VAL A 380 -4.78 -13.69 10.02
N GLY A 381 -5.22 -13.25 11.19
CA GLY A 381 -4.42 -12.32 11.98
C GLY A 381 -3.15 -12.98 12.48
N HIS A 382 -2.07 -12.23 12.68
CA HIS A 382 -0.82 -12.76 13.25
C HIS A 382 -1.01 -13.37 14.64
N TYR A 383 -1.98 -12.86 15.42
CA TYR A 383 -2.37 -13.46 16.70
C TYR A 383 -2.87 -14.92 16.55
N HIS A 384 -3.42 -15.31 15.39
CA HIS A 384 -3.79 -16.70 15.15
C HIS A 384 -2.57 -17.63 14.94
N ILE A 385 -1.38 -17.07 14.69
CA ILE A 385 -0.16 -17.83 14.40
C ILE A 385 0.66 -18.05 15.67
N THR A 386 0.70 -17.06 16.58
CA THR A 386 1.49 -17.11 17.80
C THR A 386 0.89 -16.24 18.91
N GLU A 387 0.94 -16.72 20.15
CA GLU A 387 0.46 -16.00 21.34
C GLU A 387 1.25 -14.73 21.69
N SER A 388 2.46 -14.58 21.12
CA SER A 388 3.31 -13.40 21.32
C SER A 388 2.81 -12.16 20.55
N LYS A 389 1.84 -12.35 19.65
CA LYS A 389 1.32 -11.35 18.74
C LYS A 389 -0.13 -11.04 19.06
N VAL A 390 -0.55 -9.82 18.75
CA VAL A 390 -1.94 -9.38 19.02
C VAL A 390 -2.57 -8.72 17.80
N ASP A 391 -1.81 -8.57 16.71
CA ASP A 391 -2.23 -7.99 15.44
C ASP A 391 -3.11 -8.95 14.61
N PRO A 392 -4.14 -8.43 13.88
CA PRO A 392 -4.47 -7.02 13.63
C PRO A 392 -5.23 -6.30 14.77
N GLY A 393 -5.44 -6.98 15.91
CA GLY A 393 -5.98 -6.38 17.13
C GLY A 393 -7.50 -6.41 17.24
N PRO A 394 -8.04 -6.02 18.41
CA PRO A 394 -9.47 -6.11 18.72
C PRO A 394 -10.37 -5.15 17.94
N ALA A 395 -9.83 -4.07 17.35
CA ALA A 395 -10.62 -3.11 16.60
C ALA A 395 -10.84 -3.52 15.13
N PHE A 396 -10.13 -4.56 14.65
CA PHE A 396 -10.20 -4.97 13.26
C PHE A 396 -11.59 -5.57 12.92
N ASP A 397 -12.30 -4.91 12.01
CA ASP A 397 -13.62 -5.32 11.52
C ASP A 397 -13.47 -6.43 10.46
N TRP A 398 -13.39 -7.66 10.96
CA TRP A 398 -13.37 -8.85 10.12
C TRP A 398 -14.57 -8.97 9.18
N ALA A 399 -15.76 -8.52 9.61
CA ALA A 399 -16.97 -8.63 8.81
C ALA A 399 -16.85 -7.75 7.56
N ARG A 400 -16.29 -6.55 7.68
CA ARG A 400 -16.09 -5.66 6.54
C ARG A 400 -15.10 -6.20 5.49
N VAL A 401 -14.13 -7.01 5.91
CA VAL A 401 -13.05 -7.51 5.04
C VAL A 401 -13.39 -8.87 4.40
N LEU A 402 -14.08 -9.76 5.12
CA LEU A 402 -14.43 -11.08 4.59
C LEU A 402 -15.64 -11.00 3.65
N PRO A 403 -15.55 -11.51 2.40
CA PRO A 403 -16.66 -11.61 1.47
C PRO A 403 -17.82 -12.43 2.08
N GLY A 404 -19.02 -11.83 2.18
CA GLY A 404 -20.23 -12.48 2.71
C GLY A 404 -20.78 -11.90 4.00
N SER A 405 -20.13 -10.88 4.58
CA SER A 405 -20.65 -10.15 5.75
C SER A 405 -21.45 -8.88 5.39
N ARG A 406 -21.80 -8.71 4.11
CA ARG A 406 -22.77 -7.74 3.59
C ARG A 406 -23.57 -8.36 2.47
#